data_AF-A0A852JBM3-F1
#
_entry.id   AF-A0A852JBM3-F1
#
_cell.length_a   1.000
_cell.length_b   1.000
_cell.length_c   1.000
_cell.angle_alpha   90.00
_cell.angle_beta   90.00
_cell.angle_gamma   90.00
#
_symmetry.space_group_name_H-M   'P 1'
#
loop_
_entity.id
_entity.type
_entity.pdbx_description
1 polymer ?
#
loop_
_entity_poly.entity_id
_entity_poly.type
_entity_poly.pdbx_seq_one_letter_code
_entity_poly.pdbx_strand_id
1 'polypeptide(L)'
;QGKSKDGCISLSAFSYTTGYAIVRRTAEADVVRLRKYEIPIKRVARRLCLDPALIAGIISQESRAGLLLDDGWDQERHRYGLMQLGGQQQRLYGLWDSEEHINQGSTVLVLAINDVRARHPTWTWDRQLR
;
A
#
# COMPACT_ATOMS: atom_id res chain seq x y z
N GLN A 1 -27.29 -8.58 -49.13
CA GLN A 1 -26.83 -7.61 -48.12
C GLN A 1 -27.36 -8.07 -46.76
N GLY A 2 -26.62 -8.29 -45.68
CA GLY A 2 -25.21 -8.54 -45.43
C GLY A 2 -25.21 -9.40 -44.15
N LYS A 3 -24.43 -10.49 -44.13
CA LYS A 3 -24.22 -11.30 -42.93
C LYS A 3 -23.16 -10.59 -42.09
N SER A 4 -23.47 -10.24 -40.84
CA SER A 4 -22.43 -10.01 -39.83
C SER A 4 -22.52 -11.14 -38.82
N LYS A 5 -21.52 -12.01 -38.87
CA LYS A 5 -21.18 -12.93 -37.78
C LYS A 5 -20.22 -12.20 -36.83
N ASP A 6 -19.94 -12.88 -35.73
CA ASP A 6 -18.79 -12.68 -34.83
C ASP A 6 -19.01 -11.59 -33.77
N GLY A 7 -18.84 -11.85 -32.48
CA GLY A 7 -18.32 -13.04 -31.83
C GLY A 7 -18.32 -12.79 -30.33
N CYS A 8 -18.44 -13.88 -29.58
CA CYS A 8 -18.24 -13.95 -28.14
C CYS A 8 -16.97 -13.18 -27.74
N ILE A 9 -17.10 -12.06 -27.02
CA ILE A 9 -15.94 -11.45 -26.35
C ILE A 9 -15.80 -12.19 -25.02
N SER A 10 -14.88 -13.14 -25.04
CA SER A 10 -14.45 -13.93 -23.89
C SER A 10 -14.08 -13.03 -22.71
N LEU A 11 -14.78 -13.23 -21.60
CA LEU A 11 -14.34 -12.91 -20.24
C LEU A 11 -13.09 -13.75 -19.91
N SER A 12 -11.91 -13.37 -20.40
CA SER A 12 -10.65 -14.02 -19.96
C SER A 12 -9.41 -13.25 -20.42
N ALA A 13 -9.20 -12.06 -19.86
CA ALA A 13 -7.87 -11.47 -19.63
C ALA A 13 -8.08 -10.14 -18.89
N PHE A 14 -8.20 -10.20 -17.56
CA PHE A 14 -7.91 -9.03 -16.75
C PHE A 14 -6.51 -8.56 -17.17
N SER A 15 -6.45 -7.35 -17.73
CA SER A 15 -5.25 -6.83 -18.39
C SER A 15 -4.14 -6.59 -17.37
N TYR A 16 -3.36 -7.63 -17.05
CA TYR A 16 -2.22 -7.57 -16.12
C TYR A 16 -1.19 -6.51 -16.56
N THR A 17 -1.09 -6.25 -17.86
CA THR A 17 -0.21 -5.22 -18.43
C THR A 17 -0.73 -3.80 -18.18
N THR A 18 -2.05 -3.58 -18.20
CA THR A 18 -2.65 -2.28 -17.89
C THR A 18 -2.58 -1.99 -16.39
N GLY A 19 -2.86 -2.99 -15.53
CA GLY A 19 -2.83 -2.82 -14.08
C GLY A 19 -1.45 -2.45 -13.54
N TYR A 20 -0.41 -3.23 -13.89
CA TYR A 20 0.96 -2.95 -13.45
C TYR A 20 1.49 -1.60 -13.96
N ALA A 21 1.21 -1.27 -15.23
CA ALA A 21 1.64 0.00 -15.80
C ALA A 21 1.01 1.21 -15.10
N ILE A 22 -0.27 1.10 -14.68
CA ILE A 22 -0.94 2.16 -13.91
C ILE A 22 -0.31 2.29 -12.53
N VAL A 23 -0.11 1.20 -11.79
CA VAL A 23 0.53 1.23 -10.45
C VAL A 23 1.94 1.79 -10.52
N ARG A 24 2.72 1.42 -11.53
CA ARG A 24 4.07 1.96 -11.71
C ARG A 24 4.04 3.46 -11.98
N ARG A 25 3.17 3.94 -12.86
CA ARG A 25 3.02 5.37 -13.16
C ARG A 25 2.56 6.17 -11.94
N THR A 26 1.64 5.64 -11.13
CA THR A 26 1.19 6.32 -9.91
C THR A 26 2.29 6.35 -8.86
N ALA A 27 3.04 5.26 -8.69
CA ALA A 27 4.19 5.21 -7.79
C ALA A 27 5.29 6.19 -8.23
N GLU A 28 5.63 6.25 -9.53
CA GLU A 28 6.58 7.21 -10.09
C GLU A 28 6.18 8.67 -9.80
N ALA A 29 4.88 8.99 -9.93
CA ALA A 29 4.36 10.31 -9.60
C ALA A 29 4.45 10.65 -8.10
N ASP A 30 4.44 9.62 -7.24
CA ASP A 30 4.48 9.79 -5.79
C ASP A 30 5.92 9.87 -5.24
N VAL A 31 6.93 9.43 -6.00
CA VAL A 31 8.36 9.48 -5.61
C VAL A 31 8.77 10.86 -5.11
N VAL A 32 8.31 11.94 -5.78
CA VAL A 32 8.66 13.32 -5.41
C VAL A 32 8.17 13.66 -4.00
N ARG A 33 6.96 13.21 -3.63
CA ARG A 33 6.37 13.43 -2.29
C ARG A 33 7.02 12.52 -1.26
N LEU A 34 7.31 11.27 -1.63
CA LEU A 34 7.95 10.28 -0.76
C LEU A 34 9.36 10.69 -0.32
N ARG A 35 10.06 11.54 -1.07
CA ARG A 35 11.37 12.09 -0.67
C ARG A 35 11.33 12.78 0.70
N LYS A 36 10.22 13.44 1.06
CA LYS A 36 10.04 14.06 2.39
C LYS A 36 10.17 13.02 3.52
N TYR A 37 9.77 11.78 3.25
CA TYR A 37 9.69 10.70 4.23
C TYR A 37 10.81 9.66 4.08
N GLU A 38 11.80 9.89 3.22
CA GLU A 38 12.84 8.90 2.91
C GLU A 38 13.63 8.46 4.15
N ILE A 39 14.06 9.43 4.97
CA ILE A 39 14.82 9.16 6.19
C ILE A 39 14.00 8.36 7.22
N PRO A 40 12.79 8.80 7.62
CA PRO A 40 11.99 8.04 8.58
C PRO A 40 11.60 6.66 8.05
N ILE A 41 11.24 6.53 6.76
CA ILE A 41 10.96 5.23 6.13
C ILE A 41 12.17 4.29 6.26
N LYS A 42 13.37 4.75 5.88
CA LYS A 42 14.58 3.93 5.97
C LYS A 42 14.92 3.52 7.41
N ARG A 43 14.71 4.39 8.38
CA ARG A 43 14.94 4.08 9.81
C ARG A 43 13.98 3.02 10.31
N VAL A 44 12.68 3.19 10.06
CA VAL A 44 11.66 2.22 10.46
C VAL A 44 11.87 0.88 9.77
N ALA A 45 12.14 0.88 8.46
CA ALA A 45 12.43 -0.32 7.68
C ALA A 45 13.59 -1.12 8.28
N ARG A 46 14.69 -0.45 8.64
CA ARG A 46 15.84 -1.09 9.30
C ARG A 46 15.48 -1.67 10.67
N ARG A 47 14.68 -0.97 11.48
CA ARG A 47 14.26 -1.47 12.81
C ARG A 47 13.40 -2.72 12.71
N LEU A 48 12.56 -2.81 11.68
CA LEU A 48 11.58 -3.90 11.51
C LEU A 48 12.00 -4.97 10.51
N CYS A 49 13.23 -4.89 9.98
CA CYS A 49 13.74 -5.79 8.93
C CYS A 49 12.84 -5.87 7.69
N LEU A 50 12.28 -4.73 7.27
CA LEU A 50 11.47 -4.58 6.06
C LEU A 50 12.27 -3.92 4.94
N ASP A 51 11.85 -4.14 3.69
CA ASP A 51 12.32 -3.33 2.57
C ASP A 51 11.72 -1.91 2.66
N PRO A 52 12.53 -0.84 2.65
CA PRO A 52 12.02 0.53 2.57
C PRO A 52 11.04 0.76 1.41
N ALA A 53 11.24 0.08 0.27
CA ALA A 53 10.37 0.17 -0.90
C ALA A 53 8.97 -0.41 -0.63
N LEU A 54 8.86 -1.42 0.23
CA LEU A 54 7.57 -1.99 0.64
C LEU A 54 6.75 -0.96 1.43
N ILE A 55 7.37 -0.31 2.42
CA ILE A 55 6.72 0.74 3.22
C ILE A 55 6.34 1.93 2.33
N ALA A 56 7.25 2.38 1.47
CA ALA A 56 6.99 3.48 0.55
C ALA A 56 5.86 3.17 -0.45
N GLY A 57 5.80 1.93 -0.95
CA GLY A 57 4.74 1.44 -1.82
C GLY A 57 3.38 1.47 -1.13
N ILE A 58 3.31 1.03 0.13
CA ILE A 58 2.08 1.10 0.94
C ILE A 58 1.65 2.55 1.14
N ILE A 59 2.55 3.45 1.54
CA ILE A 59 2.24 4.88 1.72
C ILE A 59 1.72 5.51 0.41
N SER A 60 2.32 5.15 -0.73
CA SER A 60 1.85 5.59 -2.06
C SER A 60 0.43 5.07 -2.32
N GLN A 61 0.16 3.78 -2.12
CA GLN A 61 -1.17 3.24 -2.38
C GLN A 61 -2.25 3.77 -1.42
N GLU A 62 -1.93 3.92 -0.14
CA GLU A 62 -2.90 4.29 0.89
C GLU A 62 -3.28 5.77 0.86
N SER A 63 -2.29 6.66 0.72
CA SER A 63 -2.52 8.11 0.88
C SER A 63 -1.95 8.96 -0.24
N ARG A 64 -1.34 8.34 -1.26
CA ARG A 64 -0.55 9.05 -2.29
C ARG A 64 0.52 9.95 -1.65
N ALA A 65 1.17 9.41 -0.62
CA ALA A 65 2.12 10.12 0.23
C ALA A 65 1.55 11.40 0.86
N GLY A 66 0.32 11.31 1.39
CA GLY A 66 -0.38 12.40 2.06
C GLY A 66 -1.21 13.32 1.16
N LEU A 67 -1.17 13.14 -0.17
CA LEU A 67 -1.93 13.99 -1.10
C LEU A 67 -3.45 13.86 -0.94
N LEU A 68 -3.94 12.67 -0.53
CA LEU A 68 -5.36 12.42 -0.37
C LEU A 68 -5.90 12.78 1.02
N LEU A 69 -5.05 13.30 1.90
CA LEU A 69 -5.39 13.51 3.32
C LEU A 69 -5.75 14.96 3.62
N ASP A 70 -6.72 15.13 4.50
CA ASP A 70 -7.07 16.40 5.12
C ASP A 70 -6.77 16.34 6.62
N ASP A 71 -5.75 17.10 7.05
CA ASP A 71 -5.17 17.05 8.41
C ASP A 71 -4.89 15.61 8.91
N GLY A 72 -4.40 14.77 7.99
CA GLY A 72 -4.08 13.37 8.26
C GLY A 72 -5.26 12.40 8.20
N TRP A 73 -6.48 12.86 7.95
CA TRP A 73 -7.65 11.98 7.81
C TRP A 73 -7.99 11.71 6.35
N ASP A 74 -8.59 10.55 6.07
CA ASP A 74 -9.27 10.32 4.80
C ASP A 74 -10.59 11.09 4.71
N GLN A 75 -11.19 11.07 3.51
CA GLN A 75 -12.44 11.79 3.22
C GLN A 75 -13.58 11.41 4.15
N GLU A 76 -13.64 10.14 4.58
CA GLU A 76 -14.67 9.62 5.49
C GLU A 76 -14.30 9.77 6.98
N ARG A 77 -13.08 10.23 7.29
CA ARG A 77 -12.51 10.33 8.65
C ARG A 77 -12.51 9.01 9.41
N HIS A 78 -12.33 7.90 8.71
CA HIS A 78 -12.23 6.56 9.27
C HIS A 78 -10.78 6.10 9.46
N ARG A 79 -9.87 6.60 8.63
CA ARG A 79 -8.47 6.20 8.61
C ARG A 79 -7.54 7.40 8.74
N TYR A 80 -6.40 7.17 9.38
CA TYR A 80 -5.46 8.21 9.79
C TYR A 80 -4.04 7.97 9.27
N GLY A 81 -3.45 9.05 8.79
CA GLY A 81 -2.06 9.23 8.39
C GLY A 81 -1.59 8.48 7.16
N LEU A 82 -0.28 8.54 6.93
CA LEU A 82 0.35 8.11 5.68
C LEU A 82 0.05 6.66 5.29
N MET A 83 -0.08 5.78 6.29
CA MET A 83 -0.40 4.36 6.13
C MET A 83 -1.86 4.01 6.47
N GLN A 84 -2.74 5.02 6.58
CA GLN A 84 -4.19 4.85 6.69
C GLN A 84 -4.65 3.87 7.78
N LEU A 85 -4.14 4.06 8.99
CA LEU A 85 -4.49 3.26 10.15
C LEU A 85 -5.91 3.62 10.63
N GLY A 86 -6.77 2.63 10.83
CA GLY A 86 -8.15 2.84 11.23
C GLY A 86 -8.76 1.61 11.89
N GLY A 87 -9.81 1.83 12.68
CA GLY A 87 -10.53 0.80 13.43
C GLY A 87 -10.61 1.09 14.93
N GLN A 88 -11.65 0.57 15.59
CA GLN A 88 -11.96 0.81 17.00
C GLN A 88 -10.84 0.36 17.98
N GLN A 89 -9.94 -0.54 17.55
CA GLN A 89 -8.88 -1.10 18.40
C GLN A 89 -7.49 -0.47 18.23
N GLN A 90 -7.28 0.44 17.26
CA GLN A 90 -5.95 1.04 17.06
C GLN A 90 -5.85 2.41 17.72
N ARG A 91 -5.12 2.47 18.85
CA ARG A 91 -4.74 3.76 19.45
C ARG A 91 -3.70 4.42 18.56
N LEU A 92 -4.06 5.49 17.88
CA LEU A 92 -3.18 6.25 17.00
C LEU A 92 -2.15 7.02 17.85
N TYR A 93 -0.86 6.93 17.48
CA TYR A 93 0.21 7.67 18.17
C TYR A 93 1.00 8.53 17.18
N GLY A 94 1.36 9.74 17.63
CA GLY A 94 2.15 10.68 16.83
C GLY A 94 1.31 11.50 15.85
N LEU A 95 1.99 12.32 15.06
CA LEU A 95 1.36 13.06 13.97
C LEU A 95 1.19 12.14 12.76
N TRP A 96 0.19 12.42 11.94
CA TRP A 96 -0.19 11.62 10.78
C TRP A 96 0.94 11.34 9.77
N ASP A 97 1.99 12.18 9.77
CA ASP A 97 3.15 12.08 8.90
C ASP A 97 4.49 11.85 9.63
N SER A 98 4.45 11.51 10.92
CA SER A 98 5.66 11.35 11.76
C SER A 98 6.31 9.97 11.63
N GLU A 99 7.56 9.86 12.09
CA GLU A 99 8.30 8.58 12.13
C GLU A 99 7.57 7.56 13.03
N GLU A 100 6.96 8.01 14.11
CA GLU A 100 6.18 7.19 15.03
C GLU A 100 4.95 6.59 14.34
N HIS A 101 4.23 7.36 13.52
CA HIS A 101 3.09 6.86 12.74
C HIS A 101 3.54 5.80 11.72
N ILE A 102 4.63 6.07 10.99
CA ILE A 102 5.21 5.11 10.03
C ILE A 102 5.64 3.82 10.75
N ASN A 103 6.22 3.94 11.94
CA ASN A 103 6.62 2.80 12.77
C ASN A 103 5.42 1.98 13.23
N GLN A 104 4.35 2.65 13.67
CA GLN A 104 3.12 1.98 14.07
C GLN A 104 2.51 1.20 12.90
N GLY A 105 2.33 1.83 11.75
CA GLY A 105 1.74 1.16 10.58
C GLY A 105 2.60 0.02 10.05
N SER A 106 3.92 0.19 10.07
CA SER A 106 4.85 -0.87 9.68
C SER A 106 4.85 -2.05 10.67
N THR A 107 4.61 -1.80 11.96
CA THR A 107 4.46 -2.87 12.96
C THR A 107 3.20 -3.69 12.70
N VAL A 108 2.07 -3.03 12.39
CA VAL A 108 0.82 -3.69 11.99
C VAL A 108 1.03 -4.55 10.74
N LEU A 109 1.77 -4.02 9.75
CA LEU A 109 2.13 -4.77 8.54
C LEU A 109 2.94 -6.04 8.87
N VAL A 110 3.95 -5.95 9.74
CA VAL A 110 4.74 -7.13 10.15
C VAL A 110 3.84 -8.18 10.81
N LEU A 111 2.92 -7.77 11.68
CA LEU A 111 1.96 -8.68 12.31
C LEU A 111 1.07 -9.36 11.28
N ALA A 112 0.55 -8.61 10.30
CA ALA A 112 -0.27 -9.15 9.22
C ALA A 112 0.50 -10.17 8.36
N ILE A 113 1.74 -9.85 7.98
CA ILE A 113 2.61 -10.75 7.20
C ILE A 113 2.87 -12.04 7.99
N ASN A 114 3.18 -11.94 9.29
CA ASN A 114 3.45 -13.10 10.13
C ASN A 114 2.20 -13.98 10.32
N ASP A 115 1.02 -13.37 10.43
CA ASP A 115 -0.25 -14.10 10.52
C ASP A 115 -0.56 -14.86 9.21
N VAL A 116 -0.33 -14.23 8.04
CA VAL A 116 -0.43 -14.92 6.74
C VAL A 116 0.54 -16.11 6.67
N ARG A 117 1.79 -15.94 7.13
CA ARG A 117 2.76 -17.04 7.20
C ARG A 117 2.31 -18.18 8.10
N ALA A 118 1.76 -17.86 9.27
CA ALA A 118 1.26 -18.87 10.21
C ALA A 118 0.10 -19.67 9.62
N ARG A 119 -0.80 -19.00 8.88
CA ARG A 119 -1.95 -19.64 8.22
C ARG A 119 -1.58 -20.41 6.95
N HIS A 120 -0.50 -20.03 6.27
CA HIS A 120 -0.06 -20.64 5.01
C HIS A 120 1.45 -20.98 5.02
N PRO A 121 1.90 -21.93 5.86
CA PRO A 121 3.32 -22.22 6.05
C PRO A 121 4.01 -22.80 4.79
N THR A 122 3.23 -23.29 3.82
CA THR A 122 3.75 -23.86 2.56
C THR A 122 3.83 -22.85 1.41
N TRP A 123 3.41 -21.59 1.61
CA TRP A 123 3.44 -20.57 0.55
C TRP A 123 4.83 -19.94 0.41
N THR A 124 5.29 -19.80 -0.83
CA THR A 124 6.48 -19.01 -1.17
C THR A 124 6.25 -17.52 -0.89
N TRP A 125 7.33 -16.77 -0.65
CA TRP A 125 7.29 -15.34 -0.37
C TRP A 125 6.46 -14.52 -1.38
N ASP A 126 6.58 -14.82 -2.68
CA ASP A 126 5.80 -14.14 -3.73
C ASP A 126 4.29 -14.35 -3.64
N ARG A 127 3.83 -15.44 -2.99
CA ARG A 127 2.39 -15.67 -2.73
C ARG A 127 1.92 -14.99 -1.44
N GLN A 128 2.83 -14.70 -0.52
CA GLN A 128 2.48 -14.03 0.74
C GLN A 128 2.24 -12.53 0.58
N LEU A 129 2.78 -11.94 -0.49
CA LEU A 129 2.67 -10.51 -0.82
C LEU A 129 1.76 -10.22 -2.03
N ARG A 130 1.04 -11.23 -2.53
CA ARG A 130 0.02 -11.09 -3.58
C ARG A 130 -1.33 -10.76 -2.95
#